data_AF-A0A1D8GCX3-F1
#
_entry.id   AF-A0A1D8GCX3-F1
#
_cell.length_a   1.000
_cell.length_b   1.000
_cell.length_c   1.000
_cell.angle_alpha   90.00
_cell.angle_beta   90.00
_cell.angle_gamma   90.00
#
_symmetry.space_group_name_H-M   'P 1'
#
loop_
_entity.id
_entity.type
_entity.pdbx_description
1 polymer ?
#
loop_
_entity_poly.entity_id
_entity_poly.type
_entity_poly.pdbx_seq_one_letter_code
_entity_poly.pdbx_strand_id
1 'polypeptide(L)'
;MTADDCISGSRGWNYENRLIVIAPGKLTPAARTADHQLLLATGGNGCDPDAQGTAVFCTNLFTGKATRWERYHIAGVIRPDRMPEWAAEKLSALQKAEGKQSVLGKLEAAKKTAARDNPAPKEPKHRKPER
;
A
#
# COMPACT_ATOMS: atom_id res chain seq x y z
N MET A 1 2.46 -13.10 19.34
CA MET A 1 2.37 -13.85 18.07
C MET A 1 3.77 -14.23 17.62
N THR A 2 3.94 -15.41 17.04
CA THR A 2 5.23 -15.98 16.63
C THR A 2 5.19 -16.39 15.17
N ALA A 3 6.32 -16.89 14.64
CA ALA A 3 6.38 -17.38 13.26
C ALA A 3 5.45 -18.57 13.00
N ASP A 4 5.05 -19.31 14.03
CA ASP A 4 4.08 -20.42 13.93
C ASP A 4 2.66 -19.94 13.57
N ASP A 5 2.32 -18.71 13.96
CA ASP A 5 1.04 -18.08 13.61
C ASP A 5 1.02 -17.58 12.14
N CYS A 6 2.15 -17.66 11.43
CA CYS A 6 2.30 -17.22 10.05
C CYS A 6 2.13 -18.37 9.06
N ILE A 7 1.80 -18.03 7.81
CA ILE A 7 1.73 -19.00 6.72
C ILE A 7 3.14 -19.55 6.45
N SER A 8 3.31 -20.87 6.42
CA SER A 8 4.59 -21.52 6.14
C SER A 8 5.14 -21.09 4.76
N GLY A 9 6.42 -20.72 4.70
CA GLY A 9 7.04 -20.24 3.45
C GLY A 9 6.72 -18.78 3.08
N SER A 10 5.80 -18.11 3.79
CA SER A 10 5.43 -16.71 3.49
C SER A 10 6.56 -15.70 3.67
N ARG A 11 7.66 -16.09 4.35
CA ARG A 11 8.86 -15.27 4.48
C ARG A 11 9.52 -14.92 3.13
N GLY A 12 9.28 -15.74 2.11
CA GLY A 12 9.79 -15.52 0.76
C GLY A 12 8.82 -14.76 -0.14
N TRP A 13 7.63 -14.37 0.34
CA TRP A 13 6.61 -13.77 -0.52
C TRP A 13 6.80 -12.26 -0.67
N ASN A 14 6.13 -11.68 -1.67
CA ASN A 14 5.93 -10.25 -1.73
C ASN A 14 4.92 -9.82 -0.66
N TYR A 15 5.32 -8.91 0.22
CA TYR A 15 4.51 -8.40 1.32
C TYR A 15 3.57 -7.26 0.96
N GLU A 16 3.68 -6.67 -0.23
CA GLU A 16 2.87 -5.52 -0.63
C GLU A 16 1.37 -5.79 -0.48
N ASN A 17 0.68 -4.89 0.24
CA ASN A 17 -0.72 -4.98 0.63
C ASN A 17 -1.10 -6.24 1.43
N ARG A 18 -0.15 -6.84 2.16
CA ARG A 18 -0.38 -8.01 3.03
C ARG A 18 -0.19 -7.67 4.50
N LEU A 19 -0.92 -8.40 5.35
CA LEU A 19 -0.73 -8.35 6.79
C LEU A 19 0.46 -9.21 7.19
N ILE A 20 1.48 -8.56 7.73
CA ILE A 20 2.72 -9.15 8.20
C ILE A 20 2.80 -9.10 9.72
N VAL A 21 3.58 -10.03 10.27
CA VAL A 21 3.88 -10.11 11.71
C VAL A 21 5.34 -9.80 11.93
N ILE A 22 5.64 -8.89 12.87
CA ILE A 22 7.02 -8.65 13.30
C ILE A 22 7.44 -9.68 14.35
N ALA A 23 8.67 -10.20 14.19
CA ALA A 23 9.22 -11.17 15.13
C ALA A 23 9.33 -10.56 16.54
N PRO A 24 8.85 -11.25 17.59
CA PRO A 24 8.83 -10.70 18.96
C PRO A 24 10.23 -10.39 19.51
N GLY A 25 11.27 -11.06 18.99
CA GLY A 25 12.67 -10.78 19.33
C GLY A 25 13.19 -9.42 18.83
N LYS A 26 12.44 -8.73 17.96
CA LYS A 26 12.77 -7.40 17.44
C LYS A 26 11.99 -6.28 18.13
N LEU A 27 11.08 -6.64 19.03
CA LEU A 27 10.27 -5.71 19.81
C LEU A 27 10.78 -5.65 21.26
N THR A 28 10.55 -4.51 21.89
CA THR A 28 10.76 -4.37 23.34
C THR A 28 9.80 -5.31 24.09
N PRO A 29 10.14 -5.81 25.28
CA PRO A 29 9.29 -6.74 26.02
C PRO A 29 7.85 -6.24 26.21
N ALA A 30 7.67 -4.93 26.42
CA ALA A 30 6.36 -4.29 26.55
C ALA A 30 5.54 -4.26 25.24
N ALA A 31 6.21 -4.29 24.07
CA ALA A 31 5.58 -4.25 22.76
C ALA A 31 5.42 -5.64 22.11
N ARG A 32 5.59 -6.73 22.88
CA ARG A 32 5.39 -8.11 22.40
C ARG A 32 3.92 -8.54 22.42
N THR A 33 3.05 -7.63 22.03
CA THR A 33 1.60 -7.81 21.99
C THR A 33 1.11 -7.83 20.54
N ALA A 34 -0.07 -8.42 20.30
CA ALA A 34 -0.61 -8.56 18.95
C ALA A 34 -0.85 -7.21 18.24
N ASP A 35 -1.19 -6.17 18.99
CA ASP A 35 -1.42 -4.81 18.48
C ASP A 35 -0.17 -4.15 17.91
N HIS A 36 1.01 -4.42 18.49
CA HIS A 36 2.28 -3.90 18.00
C HIS A 36 2.92 -4.78 16.92
N GLN A 37 2.57 -6.07 16.90
CA GLN A 37 3.14 -7.05 15.97
C GLN A 37 2.45 -7.12 14.61
N LEU A 38 1.16 -6.75 14.52
CA LEU A 38 0.38 -6.79 13.28
C LEU A 38 0.50 -5.48 12.50
N LEU A 39 1.09 -5.57 11.30
CA LEU A 39 1.23 -4.43 10.41
C LEU A 39 0.79 -4.78 8.99
N LEU A 40 0.20 -3.81 8.30
CA LEU A 40 -0.10 -3.86 6.88
C LEU A 40 1.12 -3.32 6.13
N ALA A 41 1.76 -4.17 5.33
CA ALA A 41 2.85 -3.71 4.46
C ALA A 41 2.25 -2.92 3.28
N THR A 42 2.65 -1.66 3.15
CA THR A 42 2.14 -0.74 2.12
C THR A 42 3.10 -0.59 0.94
N GLY A 43 4.38 -0.94 1.12
CA GLY A 43 5.37 -0.91 0.04
C GLY A 43 6.82 -0.83 0.52
N GLY A 44 7.73 -0.48 -0.38
CA GLY A 44 9.17 -0.40 -0.14
C GLY A 44 9.94 -1.56 -0.78
N ASN A 45 11.23 -1.36 -1.02
CA ASN A 45 12.06 -2.33 -1.72
C ASN A 45 12.09 -3.69 -1.01
N GLY A 46 12.05 -3.72 0.32
CA GLY A 46 12.07 -4.97 1.09
C GLY A 46 10.77 -5.76 1.08
N CYS A 47 9.69 -5.24 0.48
CA CYS A 47 8.49 -6.02 0.25
C CYS A 47 8.78 -7.18 -0.71
N ASP A 48 9.56 -6.91 -1.76
CA ASP A 48 9.91 -7.87 -2.79
C ASP A 48 11.12 -8.72 -2.35
N PRO A 49 11.06 -10.06 -2.49
CA PRO A 49 12.19 -10.92 -2.21
C PRO A 49 13.44 -10.73 -3.06
N ASP A 50 13.27 -10.32 -4.29
CA ASP A 50 14.35 -10.24 -5.28
C ASP A 50 14.95 -8.83 -5.36
N ALA A 51 14.38 -7.87 -4.62
CA ALA A 51 14.88 -6.51 -4.57
C ALA A 51 16.16 -6.38 -3.70
N GLN A 52 17.04 -5.46 -4.11
CA GLN A 52 18.30 -5.21 -3.39
C GLN A 52 18.11 -4.51 -2.03
N GLY A 53 16.96 -3.89 -1.78
CA GLY A 53 16.67 -3.18 -0.54
C GLY A 53 15.88 -4.02 0.45
N THR A 54 16.09 -3.81 1.75
CA THR A 54 15.42 -4.56 2.82
C THR A 54 14.33 -3.78 3.54
N ALA A 55 14.17 -2.49 3.23
CA ALA A 55 13.22 -1.62 3.92
C ALA A 55 11.77 -1.91 3.50
N VAL A 56 10.93 -2.20 4.48
CA VAL A 56 9.49 -2.46 4.34
C VAL A 56 8.74 -1.34 5.07
N PHE A 57 7.98 -0.56 4.32
CA PHE A 57 7.07 0.44 4.88
C PHE A 57 5.75 -0.23 5.24
N CYS A 58 5.33 -0.04 6.48
CA CYS A 58 4.19 -0.74 7.05
C CYS A 58 3.36 0.21 7.91
N THR A 59 2.04 0.05 7.87
CA THR A 59 1.10 0.73 8.76
C THR A 59 0.68 -0.21 9.88
N ASN A 60 0.87 0.19 11.13
CA ASN A 60 0.44 -0.62 12.27
C ASN A 60 -1.09 -0.73 12.29
N LEU A 61 -1.60 -1.96 12.39
CA LEU A 61 -3.03 -2.23 12.23
C LEU A 61 -3.88 -1.63 13.36
N PHE A 62 -3.34 -1.59 14.58
CA PHE A 62 -4.06 -1.12 15.76
C PHE A 62 -4.06 0.41 15.87
N THR A 63 -2.89 1.03 15.67
CA THR A 63 -2.68 2.47 15.85
C THR A 63 -2.86 3.28 14.57
N GLY A 64 -2.82 2.64 13.40
CA GLY A 64 -2.81 3.31 12.09
C GLY A 64 -1.55 4.10 11.78
N LYS A 65 -0.48 3.95 12.57
CA LYS A 65 0.78 4.70 12.36
C LYS A 65 1.67 4.02 11.34
N ALA A 66 2.23 4.82 10.43
CA ALA A 66 3.27 4.38 9.52
C ALA A 66 4.58 4.11 10.29
N THR A 67 5.24 3.02 9.94
CA THR A 67 6.49 2.54 10.53
C THR A 67 7.37 1.92 9.45
N ARG A 68 8.68 1.90 9.69
CA ARG A 68 9.66 1.27 8.80
C ARG A 68 10.24 0.06 9.51
N TRP A 69 10.18 -1.08 8.85
CA TRP A 69 10.80 -2.32 9.29
C TRP A 69 11.77 -2.83 8.24
N GLU A 70 12.57 -3.81 8.64
CA GLU A 70 13.47 -4.51 7.73
C GLU A 70 12.89 -5.88 7.43
N ARG A 71 13.15 -6.39 6.23
CA ARG A 71 12.63 -7.68 5.78
C ARG A 71 12.96 -8.83 6.73
N TYR A 72 14.16 -8.81 7.30
CA TYR A 72 14.63 -9.81 8.27
C TYR A 72 14.02 -9.65 9.67
N HIS A 73 13.29 -8.58 9.95
CA HIS A 73 12.49 -8.42 11.18
C HIS A 73 11.10 -9.06 11.05
N ILE A 74 10.67 -9.40 9.84
CA ILE A 74 9.36 -9.96 9.55
C ILE A 74 9.38 -11.47 9.82
N ALA A 75 8.42 -11.94 10.61
CA ALA A 75 8.21 -13.37 10.88
C ALA A 75 7.50 -14.06 9.71
N GLY A 76 6.57 -13.37 9.06
CA GLY A 76 5.83 -13.86 7.89
C GLY A 76 4.49 -13.15 7.72
N VAL A 77 3.67 -13.65 6.81
CA VAL A 77 2.28 -13.23 6.62
C VAL A 77 1.39 -13.99 7.60
N ILE A 78 0.55 -13.29 8.35
CA ILE A 78 -0.33 -13.92 9.35
C ILE A 78 -1.38 -14.83 8.69
N ARG A 79 -1.68 -15.95 9.33
CA ARG A 79 -2.82 -16.80 8.95
C ARG A 79 -4.15 -16.13 9.34
N PRO A 80 -5.17 -16.12 8.46
CA PRO A 80 -6.48 -15.56 8.81
C PRO A 80 -7.11 -16.27 10.02
N ASP A 81 -6.88 -17.58 10.21
CA ASP A 81 -7.40 -18.33 11.36
C ASP A 81 -6.80 -17.91 12.72
N ARG A 82 -5.63 -17.28 12.71
CA ARG A 82 -4.89 -16.83 13.91
C ARG A 82 -5.00 -15.33 14.12
N MET A 83 -5.77 -14.65 13.27
CA MET A 83 -5.99 -13.23 13.34
C MET A 83 -6.96 -12.91 14.49
N PRO A 84 -6.65 -11.95 15.38
CA PRO A 84 -7.57 -11.55 16.42
C PRO A 84 -8.80 -10.86 15.84
N GLU A 85 -9.94 -10.93 16.54
CA GLU A 85 -11.24 -10.44 16.04
C GLU A 85 -11.20 -8.94 15.64
N TRP A 86 -10.52 -8.12 16.44
CA TRP A 86 -10.36 -6.69 16.17
C TRP A 86 -9.56 -6.39 14.89
N ALA A 87 -8.69 -7.30 14.46
CA ALA A 87 -7.81 -7.04 13.32
C ALA A 87 -8.57 -7.01 11.99
N ALA A 88 -9.64 -7.81 11.85
CA ALA A 88 -10.49 -7.77 10.66
C ALA A 88 -11.22 -6.43 10.53
N GLU A 89 -11.76 -5.91 11.64
CA GLU A 89 -12.44 -4.61 11.67
C GLU A 89 -11.46 -3.47 11.35
N LYS A 90 -10.29 -3.48 11.99
CA LYS A 90 -9.25 -2.45 11.77
C LYS A 90 -8.67 -2.50 10.36
N LEU A 91 -8.50 -3.69 9.78
CA LEU A 91 -8.03 -3.84 8.40
C LEU A 91 -9.00 -3.20 7.41
N SER A 92 -10.31 -3.47 7.59
CA SER A 92 -11.37 -2.85 6.79
C SER A 92 -11.37 -1.32 6.95
N ALA A 93 -11.15 -0.80 8.17
CA ALA A 93 -11.04 0.63 8.41
C ALA A 93 -9.82 1.27 7.73
N LEU A 94 -8.65 0.63 7.80
CA LEU A 94 -7.42 1.12 7.16
C LEU A 94 -7.53 1.07 5.63
N GLN A 95 -8.05 -0.01 5.06
CA GLN A 95 -8.26 -0.11 3.61
C GLN A 95 -9.24 0.96 3.10
N LYS A 96 -10.26 1.34 3.87
CA LYS A 96 -11.15 2.47 3.53
C LYS A 96 -10.45 3.82 3.61
N ALA A 97 -9.51 3.99 4.55
CA ALA A 97 -8.72 5.21 4.67
C ALA A 97 -7.69 5.34 3.55
N GLU A 98 -6.96 4.26 3.22
CA GLU A 98 -5.93 4.22 2.18
C GLU A 98 -6.52 4.07 0.76
N GLY A 99 -7.72 3.51 0.62
CA GLY A 99 -8.49 3.41 -0.62
C GLY A 99 -8.88 4.75 -1.24
N LYS A 100 -8.62 5.87 -0.56
CA LYS A 100 -8.71 7.22 -1.15
C LYS A 100 -7.52 7.61 -2.02
N GLN A 101 -6.42 6.84 -2.07
CA GLN A 101 -5.20 7.27 -2.75
C GLN A 101 -4.85 6.56 -4.08
N SER A 102 -5.54 5.49 -4.49
CA SER A 102 -5.16 4.78 -5.74
C SER A 102 -6.10 4.95 -6.95
N VAL A 103 -7.41 5.18 -6.76
CA VAL A 103 -8.36 5.19 -7.90
C VAL A 103 -9.13 6.50 -8.12
N LEU A 104 -9.46 7.27 -7.09
CA LEU A 104 -10.21 8.53 -7.30
C LEU A 104 -9.35 9.68 -7.84
N GLY A 105 -8.04 9.69 -7.57
CA GLY A 105 -7.13 10.71 -8.12
C GLY A 105 -6.79 10.52 -9.59
N LYS A 106 -6.82 9.28 -10.10
CA LYS A 106 -6.52 8.98 -11.51
C LYS A 106 -7.72 9.12 -12.44
N LEU A 107 -8.95 9.06 -11.94
CA LEU A 107 -10.15 9.19 -12.79
C LEU A 107 -10.61 10.66 -12.95
N GLU A 108 -10.37 11.52 -11.96
CA GLU A 108 -10.77 12.93 -11.99
C GLU A 108 -9.82 13.84 -12.79
N ALA A 109 -8.55 13.45 -12.98
CA ALA A 109 -7.60 14.19 -13.83
C ALA A 109 -7.76 13.90 -15.33
N ALA A 110 -8.25 12.70 -15.70
CA ALA A 110 -8.42 12.30 -17.10
C ALA A 110 -9.70 12.85 -17.75
N LYS A 111 -10.68 13.33 -16.97
CA LYS A 111 -11.94 13.87 -17.51
C LYS A 111 -11.91 15.36 -17.87
N LYS A 112 -10.91 16.14 -17.42
CA LYS A 112 -10.87 17.60 -17.69
C LYS A 112 -10.15 18.02 -18.98
N THR A 113 -9.49 17.11 -19.69
CA THR A 113 -8.67 17.46 -20.88
C THR A 113 -9.28 17.04 -22.22
N ALA A 114 -10.47 16.44 -22.25
CA ALA A 114 -11.08 15.92 -23.49
C ALA A 114 -12.30 16.73 -24.01
N ALA A 115 -12.56 17.93 -23.47
CA ALA A 115 -13.72 18.74 -23.85
C ALA A 115 -13.35 20.22 -24.05
N ARG A 116 -12.38 20.51 -24.91
CA ARG A 116 -12.17 21.82 -25.56
C ARG A 116 -11.04 21.66 -26.57
N ASP A 117 -11.38 21.25 -27.78
CA ASP A 117 -11.02 21.94 -29.02
C ASP A 117 -11.41 21.06 -30.21
N ASN A 118 -12.55 21.35 -30.83
CA ASN A 118 -12.67 21.29 -32.29
C ASN A 118 -13.94 22.03 -32.75
N PRO A 119 -13.81 23.18 -33.39
CA PRO A 119 -14.74 23.56 -34.43
C PRO A 119 -14.04 23.53 -35.81
N ALA A 120 -14.55 22.60 -36.63
CA ALA A 120 -14.55 22.47 -38.10
C ALA A 120 -13.64 23.35 -38.98
N PRO A 121 -13.00 22.78 -40.04
CA PRO A 121 -12.24 23.55 -41.00
C PRO A 121 -13.17 24.31 -41.96
N LYS A 122 -12.89 25.61 -42.19
CA LYS A 122 -13.48 26.38 -43.31
C LYS A 122 -12.37 27.01 -44.16
N GLU A 123 -12.53 26.82 -45.46
CA GLU A 123 -11.66 27.12 -46.62
C GLU A 123 -11.00 28.51 -46.69
N PRO A 124 -9.90 28.65 -47.47
CA PRO A 124 -9.13 29.89 -47.58
C PRO A 124 -9.79 30.89 -48.55
N LYS A 125 -9.91 32.16 -48.14
CA LYS A 125 -10.26 33.26 -49.06
C LYS A 125 -9.14 34.30 -49.13
N HIS A 126 -8.57 34.35 -50.32
CA HIS A 126 -7.58 35.29 -50.85
C HIS A 126 -8.00 36.76 -50.60
N ARG A 127 -7.15 37.56 -49.96
CA ARG A 127 -7.34 39.02 -49.79
C ARG A 127 -6.45 39.75 -50.80
N LYS A 128 -7.08 40.63 -51.58
CA LYS A 128 -6.45 41.51 -52.58
C LYS A 128 -5.38 42.43 -51.93
N PRO A 129 -4.32 42.82 -52.67
CA PRO A 129 -3.36 43.81 -52.22
C PRO A 129 -3.93 45.23 -52.32
N GLU A 130 -3.63 46.06 -51.33
CA GLU A 130 -4.01 47.46 -51.23
C GLU A 130 -2.80 48.34 -51.59
N ARG A 131 -2.94 49.19 -52.61
CA ARG A 131 -2.24 50.46 -52.76
C ARG A 131 -3.04 51.39 -53.67
#